data_AF-E0DCB5-F1
#
_entry.id   AF-E0DCB5-F1
#
_cell.length_a   1.000
_cell.length_b   1.000
_cell.length_c   1.000
_cell.angle_alpha   90.00
_cell.angle_beta   90.00
_cell.angle_gamma   90.00
#
_symmetry.space_group_name_H-M   'P 1'
#
loop_
_entity.id
_entity.type
_entity.pdbx_description
1 polymer ?
#
loop_
_entity_poly.entity_id
_entity_poly.type
_entity_poly.pdbx_seq_one_letter_code
_entity_poly.pdbx_strand_id
1 'polypeptide(L)'
;MLDDIRWEFGSRRYLSLEQFVTEVSRVNKSAWPHDEIVMNNPKVAFEYSALISSLDELLPCENLAHADAVLRPDPTADGLFSVDIRAEIMATNRTSFSAGELLWIAHSLQANKRLGDHPRFAGFEIADEHSGVPAVTITTAA
;
A
#
# COMPACT_ATOMS: atom_id res chain seq x y z
N MET A 1 -3.26 8.44 10.47
CA MET A 1 -4.15 7.29 10.76
C MET A 1 -3.30 6.03 10.77
N LEU A 2 -3.42 5.19 11.81
CA LEU A 2 -2.50 4.07 12.11
C LEU A 2 -1.04 4.48 12.42
N ASP A 3 -0.83 5.71 12.90
CA ASP A 3 0.51 6.31 13.03
C ASP A 3 1.38 5.63 14.11
N ASP A 4 0.77 4.86 15.02
CA ASP A 4 1.45 4.10 16.08
C ASP A 4 1.70 2.62 15.72
N ILE A 5 1.30 2.18 14.53
CA ILE A 5 1.49 0.78 14.10
C ILE A 5 2.90 0.58 13.56
N ARG A 6 3.63 -0.33 14.20
CA ARG A 6 4.93 -0.80 13.70
C ARG A 6 4.71 -1.85 12.64
N TRP A 7 5.12 -1.54 11.41
CA TRP A 7 5.11 -2.48 10.30
C TRP A 7 6.27 -2.21 9.34
N GLU A 8 6.87 -3.26 8.81
CA GLU A 8 7.88 -3.16 7.75
C GLU A 8 7.36 -3.91 6.52
N PHE A 9 7.33 -3.22 5.38
CA PHE A 9 6.95 -3.86 4.14
C PHE A 9 8.03 -4.84 3.69
N GLY A 10 7.61 -5.94 3.08
CA GLY A 10 8.53 -7.00 2.67
C GLY A 10 7.87 -7.93 1.67
N SER A 11 8.62 -8.93 1.21
CA SER A 11 8.19 -9.82 0.13
C SER A 11 7.29 -10.98 0.57
N ARG A 12 7.00 -11.09 1.87
CA ARG A 12 6.17 -12.17 2.42
C ARG A 12 4.72 -11.98 1.97
N ARG A 13 4.16 -12.97 1.28
CA ARG A 13 2.74 -12.95 0.92
C ARG A 13 1.89 -13.57 2.02
N TYR A 14 0.82 -12.88 2.40
CA TYR A 14 -0.19 -13.37 3.35
C TYR A 14 -1.43 -13.79 2.59
N LEU A 15 -1.94 -15.00 2.85
CA LEU A 15 -3.06 -15.57 2.10
C LEU A 15 -4.43 -15.14 2.64
N SER A 16 -4.46 -14.55 3.84
CA SER A 16 -5.67 -14.02 4.45
C SER A 16 -5.37 -12.82 5.34
N LEU A 17 -6.40 -11.99 5.56
CA LEU A 17 -6.36 -10.88 6.51
C LEU A 17 -6.02 -11.35 7.93
N GLU A 18 -6.55 -12.50 8.36
CA GLU A 18 -6.28 -13.08 9.69
C GLU A 18 -4.79 -13.39 9.91
N GLN A 19 -4.13 -14.01 8.92
CA GLN A 19 -2.69 -14.28 8.98
C GLN A 19 -1.89 -12.99 9.08
N PHE A 20 -2.29 -11.97 8.32
CA PHE A 20 -1.65 -10.67 8.31
C PHE A 20 -1.79 -9.95 9.67
N VAL A 21 -3.02 -9.82 10.17
CA VAL A 21 -3.33 -9.19 11.46
C VAL A 21 -2.61 -9.88 12.61
N THR A 22 -2.55 -11.21 12.61
CA THR A 22 -1.81 -11.99 13.60
C THR A 22 -0.33 -11.58 13.63
N GLU A 23 0.28 -11.40 12.47
CA GLU A 23 1.68 -11.01 12.38
C GLU A 23 1.91 -9.56 12.81
N VAL A 24 1.07 -8.62 12.36
CA VAL A 24 1.14 -7.21 12.80
C VAL A 24 1.01 -7.13 14.33
N SER A 25 0.08 -7.88 14.92
CA SER A 25 -0.12 -7.94 16.38
C SER A 25 1.11 -8.51 17.09
N ARG A 26 1.76 -9.52 16.51
CA ARG A 26 3.00 -10.12 17.03
C ARG A 26 4.15 -9.09 17.06
N VAL A 27 4.30 -8.30 16.01
CA VAL A 27 5.33 -7.24 15.91
C VAL A 27 5.07 -6.12 16.92
N ASN A 28 3.82 -5.70 17.06
CA ASN A 28 3.42 -4.62 17.96
C ASN A 28 3.33 -5.05 19.44
N LYS A 29 3.29 -6.37 19.71
CA LYS A 29 3.10 -6.96 21.05
C LYS A 29 1.82 -6.46 21.74
N SER A 30 0.81 -6.10 20.97
CA SER A 30 -0.45 -5.56 21.44
C SER A 30 -1.57 -5.86 20.45
N ALA A 31 -2.81 -5.84 20.96
CA ALA A 31 -3.96 -5.70 20.09
C ALA A 31 -3.98 -4.27 19.52
N TRP A 32 -4.44 -4.14 18.29
CA TRP A 32 -4.59 -2.88 17.57
C TRP A 32 -5.95 -2.87 16.85
N PRO A 33 -6.50 -1.69 16.52
CA PRO A 33 -7.89 -1.56 16.04
C PRO A 33 -8.07 -1.99 14.57
N HIS A 34 -7.62 -3.19 14.22
CA HIS A 34 -7.66 -3.74 12.87
C HIS A 34 -9.09 -3.92 12.30
N ASP A 35 -10.08 -4.13 13.16
CA ASP A 35 -11.49 -4.26 12.75
C ASP A 35 -12.23 -2.91 12.66
N GLU A 36 -11.59 -1.80 13.07
CA GLU A 36 -12.20 -0.48 12.98
C GLU A 36 -12.42 -0.10 11.51
N ILE A 37 -13.65 0.29 11.18
CA ILE A 37 -13.99 0.81 9.86
C ILE A 37 -13.44 2.23 9.75
N VAL A 38 -12.42 2.38 8.91
CA VAL A 38 -11.72 3.65 8.70
C VAL A 38 -12.11 4.33 7.40
N MET A 39 -12.80 3.62 6.50
CA MET A 39 -13.30 4.16 5.25
C MET A 39 -14.64 3.55 4.88
N ASN A 40 -15.68 4.37 4.88
CA ASN A 40 -17.04 3.96 4.49
C ASN A 40 -17.28 4.18 2.98
N ASN A 41 -16.46 3.54 2.15
CA ASN A 41 -16.60 3.53 0.69
C ASN A 41 -16.28 2.13 0.16
N PRO A 42 -17.03 1.59 -0.81
CA PRO A 42 -16.74 0.28 -1.39
C PRO A 42 -15.47 0.24 -2.22
N LYS A 43 -14.94 1.38 -2.66
CA LYS A 43 -13.74 1.49 -3.48
C LYS A 43 -12.74 2.47 -2.89
N VAL A 44 -11.47 2.23 -3.15
CA VAL A 44 -10.36 3.11 -2.79
C VAL A 44 -9.27 3.04 -3.86
N ALA A 45 -8.60 4.15 -4.11
CA ALA A 45 -7.38 4.18 -4.90
C ALA A 45 -6.17 4.24 -3.96
N PHE A 46 -5.28 3.26 -4.02
CA PHE A 46 -3.99 3.32 -3.34
C PHE A 46 -2.97 4.03 -4.23
N GLU A 47 -2.19 4.92 -3.64
CA GLU A 47 -1.08 5.60 -4.30
C GLU A 47 0.20 5.42 -3.49
N TYR A 48 1.28 5.03 -4.17
CA TYR A 48 2.57 4.82 -3.53
C TYR A 48 3.72 4.87 -4.54
N SER A 49 4.91 5.18 -4.03
CA SER A 49 6.13 5.17 -4.83
C SER A 49 6.88 3.85 -4.62
N ALA A 50 7.42 3.28 -5.69
CA ALA A 50 8.27 2.09 -5.63
C ALA A 50 9.39 2.14 -6.68
N LEU A 51 10.39 1.27 -6.49
CA LEU A 51 11.43 0.97 -7.45
C LEU A 51 11.07 -0.32 -8.20
N ILE A 52 11.01 -0.24 -9.52
CA ILE A 52 10.75 -1.37 -10.42
C ILE A 52 11.84 -1.48 -11.49
N SER A 53 12.12 -2.69 -11.97
CA SER A 53 13.04 -2.92 -13.09
C SER A 53 12.33 -2.88 -14.45
N SER A 54 11.04 -3.22 -14.50
CA SER A 54 10.19 -3.11 -15.68
C SER A 54 8.72 -2.95 -15.30
N LEU A 55 7.88 -2.54 -16.26
CA LEU A 55 6.43 -2.44 -16.09
C LEU A 55 5.76 -3.81 -15.85
N ASP A 56 6.45 -4.93 -16.10
CA ASP A 56 5.91 -6.28 -15.84
C ASP A 56 5.78 -6.57 -14.33
N GLU A 57 6.40 -5.75 -13.48
CA GLU A 57 6.21 -5.79 -12.02
C GLU A 57 4.90 -5.14 -11.56
N LEU A 58 4.17 -4.45 -12.43
CA LEU A 58 2.84 -3.93 -12.09
C LEU A 58 1.84 -5.08 -11.98
N LEU A 59 1.04 -5.06 -10.91
CA LEU A 59 -0.08 -5.97 -10.73
C LEU A 59 -1.21 -5.61 -11.71
N PRO A 60 -2.13 -6.53 -12.04
CA PRO A 60 -3.23 -6.25 -12.96
C PRO A 60 -4.18 -5.12 -12.51
N CYS A 61 -4.19 -4.78 -11.22
CA CYS A 61 -4.97 -3.66 -10.67
C CYS A 61 -4.19 -2.33 -10.64
N GLU A 62 -2.93 -2.32 -11.08
CA GLU A 62 -2.02 -1.18 -10.98
C GLU A 62 -1.82 -0.50 -12.33
N ASN A 63 -1.67 0.82 -12.28
CA ASN A 63 -1.22 1.65 -13.38
C ASN A 63 -0.22 2.67 -12.85
N LEU A 64 0.57 3.29 -13.74
CA LEU A 64 1.33 4.47 -13.39
C LEU A 64 0.36 5.61 -13.05
N ALA A 65 0.61 6.33 -11.95
CA ALA A 65 -0.26 7.41 -11.48
C ALA A 65 -0.30 8.59 -12.47
N HIS A 66 0.78 8.79 -13.23
CA HIS A 66 0.84 9.80 -14.29
C HIS A 66 1.37 9.20 -15.60
N ALA A 67 0.81 9.61 -16.73
CA ALA A 67 1.28 9.18 -18.05
C ALA A 67 2.74 9.58 -18.34
N ASP A 68 3.21 10.66 -17.70
CA ASP A 68 4.60 11.14 -17.75
C ASP A 68 5.46 10.61 -16.59
N ALA A 69 4.87 9.85 -15.64
CA ALA A 69 5.62 9.12 -14.61
C ALA A 69 6.31 7.87 -15.16
N VAL A 70 6.51 7.82 -16.49
CA VAL A 70 7.49 6.96 -17.12
C VAL A 70 8.82 7.35 -16.52
N LEU A 71 9.24 6.58 -15.52
CA LEU A 71 10.60 6.41 -15.06
C LEU A 71 11.31 7.76 -14.86
N ARG A 72 11.48 8.23 -13.60
CA ARG A 72 12.39 9.37 -13.36
C ARG A 72 13.65 9.19 -14.21
N PRO A 73 14.13 10.26 -14.89
CA PRO A 73 14.86 10.14 -16.16
C PRO A 73 16.13 9.28 -16.09
N ASP A 74 16.69 9.10 -14.89
CA ASP A 74 17.82 8.22 -14.67
C ASP A 74 17.45 7.09 -13.69
N PRO A 75 17.70 5.82 -14.04
CA PRO A 75 17.59 4.73 -13.10
C PRO A 75 18.58 4.91 -11.95
N THR A 76 18.27 4.28 -10.81
CA THR A 76 19.21 4.10 -9.71
C THR A 76 20.48 3.37 -10.18
N ALA A 77 21.54 3.37 -9.37
CA ALA A 77 22.77 2.63 -9.67
C ALA A 77 22.53 1.12 -9.90
N ASP A 78 21.45 0.57 -9.35
CA ASP A 78 21.01 -0.81 -9.50
C ASP A 78 20.16 -1.06 -10.77
N GLY A 79 19.95 -0.04 -11.61
CA GLY A 79 19.13 -0.14 -12.82
C GLY A 79 17.62 -0.11 -12.57
N LEU A 80 17.17 0.33 -11.39
CA LEU A 80 15.74 0.45 -11.05
C LEU A 80 15.21 1.85 -11.28
N PHE A 81 13.95 1.94 -11.65
CA PHE A 81 13.26 3.21 -11.86
C PHE A 81 12.29 3.50 -10.72
N SER A 82 12.36 4.73 -10.21
CA SER A 82 11.37 5.25 -9.27
C SER A 82 10.12 5.66 -10.03
N VAL A 83 8.99 5.06 -9.67
CA VAL A 83 7.67 5.30 -10.26
C VAL A 83 6.64 5.53 -9.18
N ASP A 84 5.62 6.32 -9.52
CA ASP A 84 4.42 6.48 -8.72
C ASP A 84 3.31 5.59 -9.31
N ILE A 85 2.74 4.74 -8.47
CA ILE A 85 1.79 3.70 -8.86
C ILE A 85 0.45 3.99 -8.20
N ARG A 86 -0.62 3.78 -8.97
CA ARG A 86 -2.00 3.86 -8.52
C ARG A 86 -2.72 2.53 -8.71
N ALA A 87 -3.41 2.06 -7.67
CA ALA A 87 -4.19 0.82 -7.69
C ALA A 87 -5.62 1.04 -7.19
N GLU A 88 -6.63 0.77 -8.01
CA GLU A 88 -8.02 0.83 -7.58
C GLU A 88 -8.48 -0.52 -7.02
N ILE A 89 -8.95 -0.53 -5.77
CA ILE A 89 -9.30 -1.73 -5.04
C ILE A 89 -10.75 -1.64 -4.56
N MET A 90 -11.44 -2.78 -4.63
CA MET A 90 -12.77 -2.98 -4.06
C MET A 90 -12.65 -3.62 -2.68
N ALA A 91 -13.41 -3.14 -1.70
CA ALA A 91 -13.48 -3.74 -0.38
C ALA A 91 -13.96 -5.20 -0.46
N THR A 92 -13.41 -6.07 0.38
CA THR A 92 -13.78 -7.50 0.43
C THR A 92 -15.27 -7.66 0.73
N ASN A 93 -15.80 -6.86 1.65
CA ASN A 93 -17.22 -6.82 2.01
C ASN A 93 -18.09 -6.01 1.02
N ARG A 94 -17.47 -5.36 0.01
CA ARG A 94 -18.10 -4.48 -0.99
C ARG A 94 -18.80 -3.24 -0.43
N THR A 95 -18.47 -2.81 0.78
CA THR A 95 -19.12 -1.65 1.43
C THR A 95 -18.13 -0.69 2.06
N SER A 96 -17.09 -1.18 2.73
CA SER A 96 -16.20 -0.37 3.58
C SER A 96 -14.90 -1.09 3.86
N PHE A 97 -13.84 -0.34 4.17
CA PHE A 97 -12.54 -0.91 4.54
C PHE A 97 -12.29 -0.77 6.04
N SER A 98 -11.79 -1.85 6.64
CA SER A 98 -11.20 -1.80 7.98
C SER A 98 -9.74 -1.35 7.94
N ALA A 99 -9.23 -0.89 9.08
CA ALA A 99 -7.81 -0.55 9.24
C ALA A 99 -6.87 -1.72 8.88
N GLY A 100 -7.24 -2.93 9.30
CA GLY A 100 -6.51 -4.16 8.98
C GLY A 100 -6.51 -4.46 7.48
N GLU A 101 -7.66 -4.31 6.83
CA GLU A 101 -7.79 -4.54 5.40
C GLU A 101 -6.95 -3.55 4.58
N LEU A 102 -6.98 -2.25 4.92
CA LEU A 102 -6.15 -1.25 4.24
C LEU A 102 -4.66 -1.58 4.34
N LEU A 103 -4.18 -1.92 5.54
CA LEU A 103 -2.75 -2.25 5.74
C LEU A 103 -2.35 -3.55 5.03
N TRP A 104 -3.24 -4.56 5.01
CA TRP A 104 -3.00 -5.81 4.30
C TRP A 104 -2.93 -5.61 2.78
N ILE A 105 -3.82 -4.80 2.21
CA ILE A 105 -3.80 -4.45 0.79
C ILE A 105 -2.52 -3.66 0.47
N ALA A 106 -2.22 -2.63 1.25
CA ALA A 106 -0.99 -1.84 1.11
C ALA A 106 0.27 -2.72 1.10
N HIS A 107 0.33 -3.72 1.98
CA HIS A 107 1.43 -4.67 1.99
C HIS A 107 1.44 -5.57 0.75
N SER A 108 0.28 -6.08 0.35
CA SER A 108 0.15 -6.97 -0.81
C SER A 108 0.54 -6.30 -2.12
N LEU A 109 0.16 -5.03 -2.32
CA LEU A 109 0.54 -4.24 -3.50
C LEU A 109 2.05 -4.07 -3.61
N GLN A 110 2.75 -3.98 -2.49
CA GLN A 110 4.18 -3.71 -2.46
C GLN A 110 5.05 -4.97 -2.36
N ALA A 111 4.48 -6.15 -2.10
CA ALA A 111 5.22 -7.37 -1.81
C ALA A 111 6.08 -7.91 -2.98
N ASN A 112 5.86 -7.43 -4.20
CA ASN A 112 6.66 -7.80 -5.37
C ASN A 112 7.59 -6.67 -5.85
N LYS A 113 7.72 -5.58 -5.09
CA LYS A 113 8.44 -4.36 -5.50
C LYS A 113 9.60 -4.08 -4.54
N ARG A 114 10.57 -3.28 -4.99
CA ARG A 114 11.61 -2.72 -4.11
C ARG A 114 11.15 -1.36 -3.61
N LEU A 115 11.14 -1.15 -2.29
CA LEU A 115 10.70 0.11 -1.68
C LEU A 115 11.86 0.95 -1.10
N GLY A 116 13.10 0.56 -1.39
CA GLY A 116 14.31 1.09 -0.75
C GLY A 116 14.79 0.23 0.42
N ASP A 117 15.67 0.79 1.26
CA ASP A 117 16.23 0.11 2.42
C ASP A 117 15.29 0.26 3.61
N HIS A 118 14.74 -0.87 4.10
CA HIS A 118 13.85 -0.96 5.27
C HIS A 118 12.60 -0.07 5.22
N PRO A 119 11.65 -0.35 4.32
CA PRO A 119 10.43 0.44 4.16
C PRO A 119 9.49 0.28 5.36
N ARG A 120 9.66 1.14 6.36
CA ARG A 120 8.80 1.16 7.54
C ARG A 120 7.53 1.91 7.23
N PHE A 121 6.40 1.33 7.57
CA PHE A 121 5.10 1.99 7.49
C PHE A 121 5.09 3.20 8.42
N ALA A 122 4.70 4.36 7.89
CA ALA A 122 4.59 5.61 8.64
C ALA A 122 3.15 6.10 8.79
N GLY A 123 2.22 5.58 7.98
CA GLY A 123 0.80 5.91 8.07
C GLY A 123 0.09 5.89 6.72
N PHE A 124 -1.16 6.33 6.76
CA PHE A 124 -1.96 6.61 5.58
C PHE A 124 -2.40 8.07 5.58
N GLU A 125 -2.28 8.70 4.41
CA GLU A 125 -2.93 9.97 4.11
C GLU A 125 -4.13 9.69 3.21
N ILE A 126 -5.31 10.17 3.61
CA ILE A 126 -6.55 9.98 2.85
C ILE A 126 -6.93 11.32 2.23
N ALA A 127 -7.16 11.32 0.93
CA ALA A 127 -7.69 12.45 0.20
C ALA A 127 -9.02 12.09 -0.44
N ASP A 128 -10.02 12.96 -0.26
CA ASP A 128 -11.26 12.87 -1.01
C ASP A 128 -11.02 13.34 -2.44
N GLU A 129 -11.37 12.51 -3.42
CA GLU A 129 -11.32 12.90 -4.82
C GLU A 129 -12.69 13.34 -5.33
N HIS A 130 -12.68 14.25 -6.31
CA HIS A 130 -13.87 14.64 -7.07
C HIS A 130 -14.54 13.47 -7.80
N SER A 131 -13.82 12.36 -8.00
CA SER A 131 -14.31 11.13 -8.63
C SER A 131 -15.29 10.33 -7.75
N GLY A 132 -15.35 10.62 -6.44
CA GLY A 132 -16.10 9.83 -5.45
C GLY A 132 -15.39 8.55 -4.99
N VAL A 133 -14.16 8.30 -5.48
CA VAL A 133 -13.28 7.25 -4.99
C VAL A 133 -12.17 7.91 -4.16
N PRO A 134 -12.10 7.71 -2.85
CA PRO A 134 -11.04 8.27 -2.03
C PRO A 134 -9.68 7.70 -2.44
N ALA A 135 -8.65 8.55 -2.38
CA ALA A 135 -7.26 8.14 -2.52
C ALA A 135 -6.62 7.92 -1.16
N VAL A 136 -5.78 6.88 -1.07
CA VAL A 136 -4.96 6.56 0.10
C VAL A 136 -3.51 6.55 -0.34
N THR A 137 -2.75 7.54 0.11
CA THR A 137 -1.30 7.56 -0.09
C THR A 137 -0.63 6.77 1.03
N ILE A 138 0.19 5.79 0.65
CA ILE A 138 0.98 4.99 1.58
C ILE A 138 2.25 5.76 1.91
N THR A 139 2.44 6.15 3.17
CA THR A 139 3.67 6.82 3.61
C THR A 139 4.64 5.82 4.22
N THR A 140 5.90 5.90 3.79
CA THR A 140 7.00 5.11 4.34
C THR A 140 8.07 6.02 4.93
N ALA A 141 8.70 5.57 6.01
CA ALA A 141 9.86 6.20 6.59
C ALA A 141 11.10 5.34 6.34
N ALA A 142 12.23 6.02 6.07
CA ALA A 142 13.56 5.41 6.09
C ALA A 142 13.99 5.10 7.54
#